data_AF-A0A4W3JQ03-F1
#
_entry.id   AF-A0A4W3JQ03-F1
#
_cell.length_a   1.000
_cell.length_b   1.000
_cell.length_c   1.000
_cell.angle_alpha   90.00
_cell.angle_beta   90.00
_cell.angle_gamma   90.00
#
_symmetry.space_group_name_H-M   'P 1'
#
loop_
_entity.id
_entity.type
_entity.pdbx_description
1 polymer ?
#
loop_
_entity_poly.entity_id
_entity_poly.type
_entity_poly.pdbx_seq_one_letter_code
_entity_poly.pdbx_strand_id
1 'polypeptide(L)'
;MAENGREYDSQHHRPRALKEQHNGKFTDLLSLNERKLRDREERETIVLWRRPIITLQYFFLETIIDLKEWALRLWQRRGLVLITLMVLAVATISYYVEGTHQKYVQFAEKKIMWCTYWVGLGILSSVGLGTGLHTFLLYLGPHIASVTLAAYECNSVNFPEPPYPDKIICPDEEVQGTISLWAIISKVRLEACMWGAGTAIGELPPYFMARAARLSGTETDEEFEEVLESDQNAQDLPTRAKLAVQNLVQKVGFFGILACASIPNPLFDLAGITCGHFLVPFWTFFGATLIGKAIVKMHIQATCNFVLYAFSLKIYY
;
A
#
# COMPACT_ATOMS: atom_id res chain seq x y z
N MET A 1 50.72 -85.61 -10.28
CA MET A 1 50.13 -86.90 -9.85
C MET A 1 49.34 -86.63 -8.57
N ALA A 2 48.04 -86.81 -8.47
CA ALA A 2 46.96 -87.06 -9.43
C ALA A 2 45.63 -86.77 -8.68
N GLU A 3 44.70 -86.14 -9.41
CA GLU A 3 43.21 -86.23 -9.39
C GLU A 3 42.41 -86.02 -8.08
N ASN A 4 41.58 -84.98 -7.91
CA ASN A 4 40.27 -84.60 -8.52
C ASN A 4 39.07 -85.54 -8.24
N GLY A 5 38.03 -85.01 -7.57
CA GLY A 5 36.62 -85.41 -7.81
C GLY A 5 35.60 -85.28 -6.65
N ARG A 6 34.80 -84.17 -6.68
CA ARG A 6 33.36 -84.00 -6.28
C ARG A 6 33.02 -84.10 -4.77
N GLU A 7 32.11 -83.31 -4.15
CA GLU A 7 30.77 -82.82 -4.51
C GLU A 7 30.37 -81.66 -3.53
N TYR A 8 30.10 -80.45 -4.01
CA TYR A 8 28.84 -79.67 -3.88
C TYR A 8 27.95 -79.90 -2.63
N ASP A 9 27.91 -78.91 -1.72
CA ASP A 9 26.64 -78.47 -1.11
C ASP A 9 26.68 -76.96 -0.80
N SER A 10 25.55 -76.31 -1.03
CA SER A 10 25.36 -74.88 -1.19
C SER A 10 24.73 -74.28 0.08
N GLN A 11 25.45 -73.43 0.81
CA GLN A 11 24.87 -72.61 1.87
C GLN A 11 24.88 -71.12 1.47
N HIS A 12 23.74 -70.70 0.91
CA HIS A 12 23.43 -69.30 0.63
C HIS A 12 23.26 -68.50 1.95
N HIS A 13 24.28 -67.73 2.31
CA HIS A 13 24.11 -66.58 3.20
C HIS A 13 23.45 -65.43 2.42
N ARG A 14 22.18 -65.11 2.74
CA ARG A 14 21.54 -63.84 2.36
C ARG A 14 22.01 -62.72 3.32
N PRO A 15 22.54 -61.58 2.83
CA PRO A 15 22.53 -60.36 3.61
C PRO A 15 21.10 -59.80 3.63
N ARG A 16 20.60 -59.59 4.84
CA ARG A 16 19.30 -59.01 5.16
C ARG A 16 19.23 -57.57 4.66
N ALA A 17 18.08 -57.22 4.10
CA ALA A 17 17.65 -55.91 3.66
C ALA A 17 18.13 -54.74 4.54
N LEU A 18 18.83 -53.79 3.93
CA LEU A 18 19.03 -52.44 4.47
C LEU A 18 18.95 -51.39 3.35
N LYS A 19 18.03 -51.60 2.39
CA LYS A 19 17.78 -50.68 1.26
C LYS A 19 16.34 -50.16 1.18
N GLU A 20 15.51 -50.42 2.19
CA GLU A 20 14.08 -50.02 2.16
C GLU A 20 13.78 -48.70 2.88
N GLN A 21 14.66 -48.20 3.76
CA GLN A 21 14.35 -46.97 4.51
C GLN A 21 14.61 -45.67 3.73
N HIS A 22 15.49 -45.68 2.71
CA HIS A 22 15.73 -44.48 1.90
C HIS A 22 14.73 -44.34 0.74
N ASN A 23 14.37 -45.46 0.11
CA ASN A 23 13.36 -45.49 -0.95
C ASN A 23 11.99 -45.09 -0.42
N GLY A 24 11.58 -45.56 0.77
CA GLY A 24 10.27 -45.21 1.35
C GLY A 24 10.06 -43.71 1.52
N LYS A 25 11.09 -42.97 1.97
CA LYS A 25 11.02 -41.51 2.17
C LYS A 25 10.98 -40.74 0.84
N PHE A 26 11.66 -41.24 -0.20
CA PHE A 26 11.66 -40.63 -1.53
C PHE A 26 10.34 -40.88 -2.28
N THR A 27 9.80 -42.11 -2.25
CA THR A 27 8.47 -42.40 -2.82
C THR A 27 7.35 -41.67 -2.08
N ASP A 28 7.45 -41.50 -0.76
CA ASP A 28 6.45 -40.77 0.01
C ASP A 28 6.51 -39.26 -0.32
N LEU A 29 7.71 -38.67 -0.45
CA LEU A 29 7.91 -37.29 -0.89
C LEU A 29 7.41 -37.05 -2.33
N LEU A 30 7.66 -37.99 -3.24
CA LEU A 30 7.18 -37.94 -4.62
C LEU A 30 5.64 -38.01 -4.63
N SER A 31 5.04 -38.93 -3.87
CA SER A 31 3.58 -39.05 -3.75
C SER A 31 2.92 -37.83 -3.09
N LEU A 32 3.62 -37.15 -2.20
CA LEU A 32 3.19 -35.91 -1.57
C LEU A 32 3.23 -34.75 -2.57
N ASN A 33 4.30 -34.66 -3.36
CA ASN A 33 4.44 -33.64 -4.41
C ASN A 33 3.41 -33.82 -5.53
N GLU A 34 3.13 -35.05 -5.96
CA GLU A 34 2.06 -35.35 -6.92
C GLU A 34 0.66 -34.98 -6.39
N ARG A 35 0.41 -35.22 -5.09
CA ARG A 35 -0.84 -34.78 -4.45
C ARG A 35 -0.94 -33.25 -4.40
N LYS A 36 0.15 -32.56 -4.03
CA LYS A 36 0.21 -31.09 -4.03
C LYS A 36 0.02 -30.49 -5.43
N LEU A 37 0.58 -31.12 -6.47
CA LEU A 37 0.40 -30.72 -7.86
C LEU A 37 -1.06 -30.84 -8.30
N ARG A 38 -1.70 -31.99 -8.01
CA ARG A 38 -3.14 -32.17 -8.28
C ARG A 38 -4.01 -31.17 -7.50
N ASP A 39 -3.71 -30.94 -6.22
CA ASP A 39 -4.43 -29.96 -5.41
C ASP A 39 -4.25 -28.52 -5.97
N ARG A 40 -3.11 -28.21 -6.60
CA ARG A 40 -2.85 -26.93 -7.27
C ARG A 40 -3.65 -26.79 -8.56
N GLU A 41 -3.63 -27.80 -9.41
CA GLU A 41 -4.45 -27.86 -10.62
C GLU A 41 -5.95 -27.75 -10.30
N GLU A 42 -6.41 -28.43 -9.23
CA GLU A 42 -7.79 -28.32 -8.77
C GLU A 42 -8.12 -26.90 -8.29
N ARG A 43 -7.22 -26.23 -7.54
CA ARG A 43 -7.39 -24.83 -7.12
C ARG A 43 -7.47 -23.87 -8.30
N GLU A 44 -6.68 -24.09 -9.35
CA GLU A 44 -6.72 -23.29 -10.58
C GLU A 44 -8.04 -23.45 -11.34
N THR A 45 -8.73 -24.58 -11.21
CA THR A 45 -10.07 -24.78 -11.79
C THR A 45 -11.21 -24.14 -10.98
N ILE A 46 -10.96 -23.76 -9.73
CA ILE A 46 -11.93 -23.13 -8.81
C ILE A 46 -11.96 -21.61 -9.10
N VAL A 47 -12.54 -21.26 -10.24
CA VAL A 47 -12.78 -19.87 -10.65
C VAL A 47 -14.25 -19.53 -10.44
N LEU A 48 -14.54 -18.31 -9.96
CA LEU A 48 -15.90 -17.82 -9.68
C LEU A 48 -16.85 -18.03 -10.89
N TRP A 49 -16.31 -17.88 -12.10
CA TRP A 49 -17.04 -18.00 -13.36
C TRP A 49 -17.28 -19.45 -13.83
N ARG A 50 -16.49 -20.41 -13.34
CA ARG A 50 -16.54 -21.82 -13.79
C ARG A 50 -17.31 -22.71 -12.80
N ARG A 51 -17.20 -22.45 -11.50
CA ARG A 51 -17.86 -23.24 -10.43
C ARG A 51 -18.38 -22.33 -9.29
N PRO A 52 -19.38 -21.47 -9.55
CA PRO A 52 -19.80 -20.42 -8.63
C PRO A 52 -20.30 -20.92 -7.26
N ILE A 53 -20.96 -22.08 -7.20
CA ILE A 53 -21.53 -22.60 -5.94
C ILE A 53 -20.42 -23.14 -5.02
N ILE A 54 -19.46 -23.86 -5.60
CA ILE A 54 -18.37 -24.49 -4.86
C ILE A 54 -17.38 -23.43 -4.36
N THR A 55 -17.05 -22.43 -5.20
CA THR A 55 -16.21 -21.30 -4.81
C THR A 55 -16.82 -20.52 -3.65
N LEU A 56 -18.13 -20.30 -3.67
CA LEU A 56 -18.86 -19.57 -2.63
C LEU A 56 -18.89 -20.35 -1.32
N GLN A 57 -19.14 -21.67 -1.38
CA GLN A 57 -19.11 -22.54 -0.19
C GLN A 57 -17.75 -22.54 0.50
N TYR A 58 -16.66 -22.72 -0.26
CA TYR A 58 -15.31 -22.66 0.31
C TYR A 58 -14.97 -21.28 0.85
N PHE A 59 -15.36 -20.21 0.15
CA PHE A 59 -15.18 -18.84 0.63
C PHE A 59 -15.88 -18.59 1.98
N PHE A 60 -17.15 -19.02 2.12
CA PHE A 60 -17.87 -18.89 3.38
C PHE A 60 -17.26 -19.72 4.50
N LEU A 61 -16.83 -20.95 4.20
CA LEU A 61 -16.19 -21.81 5.18
C LEU A 61 -14.86 -21.21 5.68
N GLU A 62 -14.02 -20.74 4.77
CA GLU A 62 -12.75 -20.08 5.10
C GLU A 62 -13.00 -18.81 5.92
N THR A 63 -13.98 -18.00 5.51
CA THR A 63 -14.38 -16.79 6.26
C THR A 63 -14.81 -17.13 7.68
N ILE A 64 -15.54 -18.22 7.90
CA ILE A 64 -15.97 -18.65 9.24
C ILE A 64 -14.77 -19.14 10.07
N ILE A 65 -13.85 -19.90 9.47
CA ILE A 65 -12.63 -20.39 10.13
C ILE A 65 -11.76 -19.21 10.55
N ASP A 66 -11.51 -18.28 9.63
CA ASP A 66 -10.77 -17.06 9.91
C ASP A 66 -11.46 -16.25 11.00
N LEU A 67 -12.77 -16.03 10.90
CA LEU A 67 -13.53 -15.28 11.90
C LEU A 67 -13.43 -15.92 13.29
N LYS A 68 -13.46 -17.26 13.37
CA LYS A 68 -13.26 -17.99 14.62
C LYS A 68 -11.84 -17.81 15.15
N GLU A 69 -10.82 -17.89 14.30
CA GLU A 69 -9.44 -17.68 14.70
C GLU A 69 -9.20 -16.25 15.21
N TRP A 70 -9.69 -15.25 14.48
CA TRP A 70 -9.67 -13.85 14.90
C TRP A 70 -10.42 -13.64 16.21
N ALA A 71 -11.60 -14.25 16.39
CA ALA A 71 -12.36 -14.19 17.63
C ALA A 71 -11.59 -14.80 18.82
N LEU A 72 -10.91 -15.94 18.62
CA LEU A 72 -10.06 -16.56 19.64
C LEU A 72 -8.85 -15.68 19.98
N ARG A 73 -8.17 -15.12 18.98
CA ARG A 73 -7.05 -14.17 19.18
C ARG A 73 -7.51 -12.90 19.90
N LEU A 74 -8.69 -12.40 19.57
CA LEU A 74 -9.31 -11.24 20.21
C LEU A 74 -9.66 -11.56 21.68
N TRP A 75 -10.20 -12.75 21.93
CA TRP A 75 -10.50 -13.24 23.28
C TRP A 75 -9.25 -13.42 24.14
N GLN A 76 -8.16 -13.95 23.56
CA GLN A 76 -6.86 -14.02 24.24
C GLN A 76 -6.34 -12.63 24.65
N ARG A 77 -6.66 -11.59 23.86
CA ARG A 77 -6.33 -10.18 24.15
C ARG A 77 -7.48 -9.41 24.79
N ARG A 78 -8.36 -10.08 25.55
CA ARG A 78 -9.55 -9.47 26.20
C ARG A 78 -9.28 -8.16 26.94
N GLY A 79 -8.11 -8.01 27.58
CA GLY A 79 -7.75 -6.78 28.30
C GLY A 79 -7.63 -5.57 27.36
N LEU A 80 -6.97 -5.72 26.21
CA LEU A 80 -6.86 -4.66 25.22
C LEU A 80 -8.24 -4.31 24.64
N VAL A 81 -9.05 -5.32 24.37
CA VAL A 81 -10.41 -5.15 23.83
C VAL A 81 -11.30 -4.37 24.79
N LEU A 82 -11.23 -4.70 26.08
CA LEU A 82 -11.97 -3.99 27.13
C LEU A 82 -11.49 -2.54 27.26
N ILE A 83 -10.19 -2.28 27.18
CA ILE A 83 -9.64 -0.91 27.16
C ILE A 83 -10.16 -0.15 25.93
N THR A 84 -10.12 -0.74 24.74
CA THR A 84 -10.62 -0.08 23.53
C THR A 84 -12.13 0.17 23.60
N LEU A 85 -12.91 -0.79 24.12
CA LEU A 85 -14.35 -0.62 24.31
C LEU A 85 -14.66 0.46 25.34
N MET A 86 -13.89 0.53 26.43
CA MET A 86 -14.03 1.59 27.44
C MET A 86 -13.72 2.96 26.85
N VAL A 87 -12.65 3.10 26.05
CA VAL A 87 -12.31 4.35 25.37
C VAL A 87 -13.41 4.75 24.39
N LEU A 88 -13.94 3.81 23.59
CA LEU A 88 -15.06 4.07 22.68
C LEU A 88 -16.33 4.45 23.43
N ALA A 89 -16.63 3.79 24.56
CA ALA A 89 -17.77 4.13 25.39
C ALA A 89 -17.64 5.53 25.98
N VAL A 90 -16.47 5.90 26.50
CA VAL A 90 -16.18 7.25 27.01
C VAL A 90 -16.28 8.28 25.89
N ALA A 91 -15.75 8.02 24.70
CA ALA A 91 -15.88 8.90 23.54
C ALA A 91 -17.35 9.08 23.12
N THR A 92 -18.12 7.99 23.15
CA THR A 92 -19.56 7.99 22.82
C THR A 92 -20.36 8.78 23.85
N ILE A 93 -20.12 8.57 25.14
CA ILE A 93 -20.73 9.33 26.23
C ILE A 93 -20.37 10.81 26.11
N SER A 94 -19.10 11.12 25.79
CA SER A 94 -18.65 12.50 25.57
C SER A 94 -19.29 13.17 24.35
N TYR A 95 -19.80 12.37 23.39
CA TYR A 95 -20.53 12.87 22.21
C TYR A 95 -22.01 13.15 22.51
N TYR A 96 -22.64 12.32 23.34
CA TYR A 96 -24.07 12.44 23.70
C TYR A 96 -24.34 13.39 24.87
N VAL A 97 -23.37 13.63 25.76
CA VAL A 97 -23.53 14.55 26.89
C VAL A 97 -23.34 15.99 26.43
N GLU A 98 -24.41 16.77 26.49
CA GLU A 98 -24.37 18.20 26.21
C GLU A 98 -23.53 18.93 27.28
N GLY A 99 -22.49 19.65 26.85
CA GLY A 99 -21.61 20.39 27.76
C GLY A 99 -20.69 21.37 27.03
N THR A 100 -19.83 22.06 27.79
CA THR A 100 -18.80 22.98 27.24
C THR A 100 -17.83 22.25 26.31
N HIS A 101 -17.64 20.94 26.53
CA HIS A 101 -16.85 20.05 25.70
C HIS A 101 -17.42 19.86 24.27
N GLN A 102 -18.72 20.12 24.05
CA GLN A 102 -19.37 19.97 22.75
C GLN A 102 -18.78 20.88 21.67
N LYS A 103 -18.25 22.05 22.06
CA LYS A 103 -17.53 22.95 21.13
C LYS A 103 -16.27 22.28 20.55
N TYR A 104 -15.53 21.54 21.39
CA TYR A 104 -14.34 20.81 20.97
C TYR A 104 -14.70 19.57 20.16
N VAL A 105 -15.77 18.87 20.53
CA VAL A 105 -16.28 17.69 19.80
C VAL A 105 -16.71 18.09 18.39
N GLN A 106 -17.49 19.16 18.23
CA GLN A 106 -17.93 19.65 16.92
C GLN A 106 -16.75 20.16 16.07
N PHE A 107 -15.76 20.82 16.69
CA PHE A 107 -14.54 21.21 15.98
C PHE A 107 -13.74 20.00 15.51
N ALA A 108 -13.56 19.00 16.38
CA ALA A 108 -12.89 17.75 16.06
C ALA A 108 -13.62 16.97 14.97
N GLU A 109 -14.94 16.86 15.03
CA GLU A 109 -15.78 16.22 14.01
C GLU A 109 -15.58 16.89 12.65
N LYS A 110 -15.69 18.22 12.58
CA LYS A 110 -15.47 18.97 11.33
C LYS A 110 -14.06 18.75 10.79
N LYS A 111 -13.03 18.81 11.63
CA LYS A 111 -11.64 18.59 11.20
C LYS A 111 -11.38 17.13 10.80
N ILE A 112 -11.96 16.14 11.48
CA ILE A 112 -11.85 14.72 11.14
C ILE A 112 -12.53 14.45 9.81
N MET A 113 -13.78 14.88 9.63
CA MET A 113 -14.51 14.71 8.37
C MET A 113 -13.77 15.36 7.20
N TRP A 114 -13.22 16.54 7.42
CA TRP A 114 -12.40 17.25 6.45
C TRP A 114 -11.09 16.50 6.12
N CYS A 115 -10.38 15.99 7.13
CA CYS A 115 -9.18 15.16 6.91
C CYS A 115 -9.52 13.86 6.18
N THR A 116 -10.58 13.16 6.59
CA THR A 116 -11.04 11.92 5.96
C THR A 116 -11.45 12.15 4.51
N TYR A 117 -12.08 13.27 4.20
CA TYR A 117 -12.41 13.66 2.82
C TYR A 117 -11.14 13.78 1.96
N TRP A 118 -10.14 14.53 2.42
CA TRP A 118 -8.88 14.72 1.68
C TRP A 118 -8.05 13.43 1.56
N VAL A 119 -7.96 12.64 2.62
CA VAL A 119 -7.30 11.32 2.60
C VAL A 119 -8.04 10.37 1.67
N GLY A 120 -9.38 10.32 1.75
CA GLY A 120 -10.22 9.46 0.92
C GLY A 120 -10.11 9.80 -0.56
N LEU A 121 -10.14 11.08 -0.92
CA LEU A 121 -9.87 11.52 -2.29
C LEU A 121 -8.46 11.11 -2.76
N GLY A 122 -7.46 11.21 -1.89
CA GLY A 122 -6.10 10.73 -2.17
C GLY A 122 -6.05 9.22 -2.45
N ILE A 123 -6.75 8.41 -1.64
CA ILE A 123 -6.82 6.94 -1.85
C ILE A 123 -7.51 6.62 -3.18
N LEU A 124 -8.68 7.21 -3.42
CA LEU A 124 -9.45 7.01 -4.65
C LEU A 124 -8.66 7.46 -5.90
N SER A 125 -7.78 8.44 -5.75
CA SER A 125 -6.91 8.90 -6.82
C SER A 125 -5.82 7.90 -7.24
N SER A 126 -5.53 6.90 -6.40
CA SER A 126 -4.41 5.97 -6.57
C SER A 126 -4.84 4.53 -6.88
N VAL A 127 -6.04 4.10 -6.48
CA VAL A 127 -6.49 2.68 -6.56
C VAL A 127 -6.80 2.18 -7.99
N GLY A 128 -6.43 2.92 -9.04
CA GLY A 128 -6.57 2.49 -10.44
C GLY A 128 -5.43 2.98 -11.32
N LEU A 129 -4.44 2.11 -11.57
CA LEU A 129 -3.45 2.16 -12.67
C LEU A 129 -3.08 3.55 -13.20
N GLY A 130 -2.49 4.39 -12.34
CA GLY A 130 -1.21 4.98 -12.75
C GLY A 130 -1.11 6.49 -13.00
N THR A 131 -2.12 7.34 -12.85
CA THR A 131 -1.88 8.80 -12.99
C THR A 131 -2.56 9.67 -11.93
N GLY A 132 -2.15 9.53 -10.67
CA GLY A 132 -2.49 10.50 -9.60
C GLY A 132 -2.15 11.97 -9.92
N LEU A 133 -1.39 12.24 -10.98
CA LEU A 133 -1.21 13.59 -11.56
C LEU A 133 -2.51 14.15 -12.15
N HIS A 134 -3.29 13.35 -12.88
CA HIS A 134 -4.52 13.80 -13.50
C HIS A 134 -5.60 14.09 -12.44
N THR A 135 -5.74 13.22 -11.45
CA THR A 135 -6.70 13.41 -10.36
C THR A 135 -6.34 14.59 -9.46
N PHE A 136 -5.04 14.88 -9.29
CA PHE A 136 -4.60 16.12 -8.64
C PHE A 136 -5.13 17.36 -9.36
N LEU A 137 -5.03 17.41 -10.70
CA LEU A 137 -5.52 18.54 -11.49
C LEU A 137 -7.04 18.69 -11.46
N LEU A 138 -7.78 17.65 -11.10
CA LEU A 138 -9.25 17.69 -11.03
C LEU A 138 -9.78 18.16 -9.67
N TYR A 139 -9.12 17.81 -8.57
CA TYR A 139 -9.63 18.10 -7.22
C TYR A 139 -8.75 19.09 -6.45
N LEU A 140 -7.48 18.75 -6.22
CA LEU A 140 -6.60 19.56 -5.40
C LEU A 140 -6.10 20.81 -6.14
N GLY A 141 -5.87 20.72 -7.45
CA GLY A 141 -5.45 21.84 -8.30
C GLY A 141 -6.44 23.00 -8.31
N PRO A 142 -7.73 22.79 -8.63
CA PRO A 142 -8.75 23.83 -8.61
C PRO A 142 -8.97 24.41 -7.21
N HIS A 143 -8.84 23.60 -6.16
CA HIS A 143 -8.89 24.08 -4.79
C HIS A 143 -7.74 25.05 -4.48
N ILE A 144 -6.49 24.68 -4.81
CA ILE A 144 -5.32 25.57 -4.65
C ILE A 144 -5.50 26.86 -5.47
N ALA A 145 -6.01 26.75 -6.71
CA ALA A 145 -6.26 27.91 -7.56
C ALA A 145 -7.31 28.85 -6.96
N SER A 146 -8.43 28.31 -6.43
CA SER A 146 -9.48 29.11 -5.79
C SER A 146 -8.99 29.84 -4.54
N VAL A 147 -8.15 29.18 -3.72
CA VAL A 147 -7.54 29.79 -2.53
C VAL A 147 -6.51 30.85 -2.92
N THR A 148 -5.74 30.60 -3.98
CA THR A 148 -4.76 31.56 -4.50
C THR A 148 -5.45 32.81 -5.03
N LEU A 149 -6.50 32.64 -5.84
CA LEU A 149 -7.27 33.75 -6.41
C LEU A 149 -7.90 34.60 -5.30
N ALA A 150 -8.58 33.95 -4.35
CA ALA A 150 -9.18 34.65 -3.23
C ALA A 150 -8.14 35.32 -2.33
N ALA A 151 -6.94 34.73 -2.16
CA ALA A 151 -5.88 35.40 -1.45
C ALA A 151 -5.49 36.71 -2.16
N TYR A 152 -5.24 36.68 -3.47
CA TYR A 152 -4.91 37.89 -4.23
C TYR A 152 -6.03 38.94 -4.25
N GLU A 153 -7.29 38.53 -4.34
CA GLU A 153 -8.45 39.44 -4.30
C GLU A 153 -8.62 40.08 -2.91
N CYS A 154 -8.50 39.29 -1.84
CA CYS A 154 -8.74 39.74 -0.48
C CYS A 154 -7.50 40.35 0.20
N ASN A 155 -6.33 40.29 -0.42
CA ASN A 155 -5.02 40.62 0.19
C ASN A 155 -4.78 39.94 1.56
N SER A 156 -5.43 38.81 1.82
CA SER A 156 -5.30 38.05 3.06
C SER A 156 -5.42 36.55 2.82
N VAL A 157 -4.71 35.76 3.63
CA VAL A 157 -4.83 34.28 3.70
C VAL A 157 -5.69 33.82 4.88
N ASN A 158 -6.18 34.78 5.67
CA ASN A 158 -7.02 34.54 6.84
C ASN A 158 -8.48 34.70 6.47
N PHE A 159 -9.08 33.62 5.98
CA PHE A 159 -10.52 33.56 5.72
C PHE A 159 -11.29 33.28 7.04
N PRO A 160 -12.41 33.97 7.28
CA PRO A 160 -13.23 33.75 8.46
C PRO A 160 -13.86 32.34 8.46
N GLU A 161 -13.74 31.64 9.59
CA GLU A 161 -14.45 30.38 9.88
C GLU A 161 -15.57 30.68 10.91
N PRO A 162 -16.86 30.32 10.65
CA PRO A 162 -17.49 29.78 9.44
C PRO A 162 -17.78 30.88 8.39
N PRO A 163 -17.65 30.65 7.05
CA PRO A 163 -18.10 29.46 6.30
C PRO A 163 -17.02 28.72 5.47
N TYR A 164 -15.74 28.99 5.69
CA TYR A 164 -14.63 28.24 5.10
C TYR A 164 -14.68 26.75 5.55
N PRO A 165 -14.49 25.75 4.67
CA PRO A 165 -13.92 25.78 3.32
C PRO A 165 -14.92 25.85 2.14
N ASP A 166 -16.23 25.87 2.38
CA ASP A 166 -17.25 25.77 1.31
C ASP A 166 -17.42 27.08 0.52
N LYS A 167 -17.19 28.22 1.18
CA LYS A 167 -17.21 29.55 0.57
C LYS A 167 -16.05 30.38 1.12
N ILE A 168 -15.25 30.95 0.21
CA ILE A 168 -14.16 31.85 0.57
C ILE A 168 -14.73 33.27 0.56
N ILE A 169 -14.77 33.92 1.73
CA ILE A 169 -15.24 35.29 1.91
C ILE A 169 -14.05 36.12 2.38
N CYS A 170 -13.87 37.32 1.85
CA CYS A 170 -12.82 38.22 2.31
C CYS A 170 -13.09 38.70 3.74
N PRO A 171 -12.05 38.86 4.59
CA PRO A 171 -12.22 39.50 5.88
C PRO A 171 -12.61 40.98 5.70
N ASP A 172 -13.39 41.52 6.66
CA ASP A 172 -13.84 42.92 6.64
C ASP A 172 -12.70 43.92 6.94
N GLU A 173 -11.57 43.46 7.49
CA GLU A 173 -10.39 44.28 7.73
C GLU A 173 -9.43 44.22 6.54
N GLU A 174 -9.22 45.36 5.87
CA GLU A 174 -8.17 45.53 4.85
C GLU A 174 -6.78 45.42 5.50
N VAL A 175 -6.20 44.23 5.46
CA VAL A 175 -4.82 44.03 5.90
C VAL A 175 -3.89 44.59 4.81
N GLN A 176 -3.25 45.73 5.07
CA GLN A 176 -2.20 46.27 4.19
C GLN A 176 -0.95 45.39 4.26
N GLY A 177 -0.89 44.37 3.41
CA GLY A 177 0.27 43.51 3.27
C GLY A 177 0.32 42.89 1.88
N THR A 178 1.50 42.84 1.28
CA THR A 178 1.71 42.04 0.08
C THR A 178 1.71 40.56 0.47
N ILE A 179 0.84 39.77 -0.16
CA ILE A 179 0.82 38.34 0.10
C ILE A 179 2.06 37.71 -0.52
N SER A 180 2.86 37.07 0.34
CA SER A 180 3.93 36.21 -0.12
C SER A 180 3.36 34.87 -0.61
N LEU A 181 3.97 34.33 -1.67
CA LEU A 181 3.63 33.02 -2.21
C LEU A 181 3.72 31.92 -1.13
N TRP A 182 4.68 32.07 -0.24
CA TRP A 182 4.88 31.18 0.90
C TRP A 182 3.67 31.15 1.86
N ALA A 183 2.97 32.27 2.04
CA ALA A 183 1.78 32.34 2.89
C ALA A 183 0.63 31.52 2.29
N ILE A 184 0.44 31.57 0.96
CA ILE A 184 -0.58 30.79 0.25
C ILE A 184 -0.26 29.29 0.32
N ILE A 185 0.99 28.92 0.04
CA ILE A 185 1.45 27.52 0.11
C ILE A 185 1.31 26.97 1.54
N SER A 186 1.61 27.79 2.54
CA SER A 186 1.46 27.39 3.95
C SER A 186 0.00 27.18 4.35
N LYS A 187 -0.95 27.91 3.73
CA LYS A 187 -2.38 27.77 3.98
C LYS A 187 -2.94 26.45 3.46
N VAL A 188 -2.59 26.04 2.22
CA VAL A 188 -3.09 24.80 1.59
C VAL A 188 -2.22 23.57 1.91
N ARG A 189 -1.23 23.72 2.80
CA ARG A 189 -0.26 22.67 3.12
C ARG A 189 -0.92 21.44 3.73
N LEU A 190 -1.93 21.63 4.57
CA LEU A 190 -2.54 20.55 5.31
C LEU A 190 -3.40 19.67 4.39
N GLU A 191 -4.20 20.29 3.53
CA GLU A 191 -4.99 19.69 2.46
C GLU A 191 -4.12 18.83 1.56
N ALA A 192 -3.02 19.41 1.08
CA ALA A 192 -2.10 18.75 0.18
C ALA A 192 -1.32 17.61 0.87
N CYS A 193 -0.98 17.77 2.15
CA CYS A 193 -0.36 16.72 2.96
C CYS A 193 -1.32 15.53 3.19
N MET A 194 -2.58 15.80 3.55
CA MET A 194 -3.61 14.78 3.74
C MET A 194 -3.91 14.03 2.43
N TRP A 195 -3.98 14.75 1.31
CA TRP A 195 -4.07 14.14 -0.02
C TRP A 195 -2.87 13.23 -0.32
N GLY A 196 -1.65 13.72 -0.07
CA GLY A 196 -0.41 12.97 -0.28
C GLY A 196 -0.34 11.72 0.60
N ALA A 197 -0.84 11.80 1.84
CA ALA A 197 -0.98 10.66 2.73
C ALA A 197 -1.99 9.63 2.20
N GLY A 198 -3.16 10.08 1.71
CA GLY A 198 -4.13 9.22 1.06
C GLY A 198 -3.58 8.51 -0.18
N THR A 199 -2.82 9.23 -1.01
CA THR A 199 -2.12 8.67 -2.17
C THR A 199 -1.14 7.58 -1.76
N ALA A 200 -0.34 7.81 -0.71
CA ALA A 200 0.58 6.81 -0.18
C ALA A 200 -0.13 5.54 0.32
N ILE A 201 -1.34 5.69 0.88
CA ILE A 201 -2.18 4.56 1.30
C ILE A 201 -2.74 3.81 0.08
N GLY A 202 -3.25 4.52 -0.92
CA GLY A 202 -3.85 3.92 -2.12
C GLY A 202 -2.85 3.15 -2.98
N GLU A 203 -1.56 3.46 -2.89
CA GLU A 203 -0.48 2.75 -3.61
C GLU A 203 0.17 1.61 -2.78
N LEU A 204 -0.36 1.28 -1.59
CA LEU A 204 0.07 0.10 -0.82
C LEU A 204 -0.25 -1.28 -1.43
N PRO A 205 -1.30 -1.49 -2.27
CA PRO A 205 -1.67 -2.83 -2.74
C PRO A 205 -0.52 -3.62 -3.40
N PRO A 206 0.30 -3.06 -4.31
CA PRO A 206 1.43 -3.78 -4.92
C PRO A 206 2.45 -4.29 -3.89
N TYR A 207 2.71 -3.54 -2.82
CA TYR A 207 3.61 -3.98 -1.74
C TYR A 207 3.08 -5.22 -1.01
N PHE A 208 1.79 -5.23 -0.65
CA PHE A 208 1.18 -6.38 0.02
C PHE A 208 1.05 -7.58 -0.91
N MET A 209 0.72 -7.36 -2.19
CA MET A 209 0.67 -8.42 -3.19
C MET A 209 2.04 -9.09 -3.36
N ALA A 210 3.11 -8.32 -3.59
CA ALA A 210 4.45 -8.86 -3.74
C ALA A 210 4.97 -9.56 -2.47
N ARG A 211 4.62 -9.03 -1.30
CA ARG A 211 4.97 -9.64 -0.01
C ARG A 211 4.23 -10.97 0.23
N ALA A 212 2.93 -11.02 -0.07
CA ALA A 212 2.13 -12.24 0.06
C ALA A 212 2.61 -13.31 -0.94
N ALA A 213 2.91 -12.92 -2.18
CA ALA A 213 3.49 -13.80 -3.19
C ALA A 213 4.79 -14.44 -2.68
N ARG A 214 5.73 -13.64 -2.14
CA ARG A 214 7.00 -14.16 -1.61
C ARG A 214 6.82 -15.11 -0.42
N LEU A 215 5.89 -14.80 0.49
CA LEU A 215 5.62 -15.64 1.67
C LEU A 215 4.89 -16.94 1.32
N SER A 216 4.14 -16.97 0.21
CA SER A 216 3.45 -18.17 -0.26
C SER A 216 4.40 -19.26 -0.78
N GLY A 217 5.65 -18.92 -1.09
CA GLY A 217 6.68 -19.87 -1.55
C GLY A 217 6.34 -20.58 -2.85
N THR A 218 5.34 -20.10 -3.59
CA THR A 218 4.99 -20.61 -4.90
C THR A 218 6.13 -20.23 -5.85
N GLU A 219 6.60 -21.19 -6.65
CA GLU A 219 7.52 -20.98 -7.77
C GLU A 219 6.85 -20.13 -8.86
N THR A 220 6.57 -18.88 -8.51
CA THR A 220 5.99 -17.80 -9.32
C THR A 220 7.03 -16.71 -9.52
N ASP A 221 8.31 -17.06 -9.58
CA ASP A 221 9.31 -16.15 -10.13
C ASP A 221 8.97 -15.87 -11.62
N GLU A 222 8.39 -16.85 -12.33
CA GLU A 222 7.91 -16.72 -13.73
C GLU A 222 6.68 -15.79 -13.87
N GLU A 223 5.61 -15.95 -13.08
CA GLU A 223 4.45 -15.02 -13.10
C GLU A 223 4.83 -13.60 -12.65
N PHE A 224 5.78 -13.48 -11.73
CA PHE A 224 6.30 -12.20 -11.27
C PHE A 224 7.20 -11.52 -12.31
N GLU A 225 8.04 -12.29 -13.01
CA GLU A 225 8.78 -11.82 -14.18
C GLU A 225 7.82 -11.39 -15.29
N GLU A 226 6.75 -12.15 -15.55
CA GLU A 226 5.71 -11.79 -16.54
C GLU A 226 4.99 -10.47 -16.20
N VAL A 227 4.60 -10.26 -14.94
CA VAL A 227 3.99 -8.99 -14.50
C VAL A 227 5.00 -7.84 -14.62
N LEU A 228 6.26 -8.09 -14.28
CA LEU A 228 7.35 -7.12 -14.45
C LEU A 228 7.67 -6.82 -15.92
N GLU A 229 7.53 -7.80 -16.82
CA GLU A 229 7.78 -7.67 -18.26
C GLU A 229 6.60 -7.00 -18.98
N SER A 230 5.36 -7.26 -18.55
CA SER A 230 4.14 -6.69 -19.12
C SER A 230 4.07 -5.16 -19.01
N ASP A 231 4.66 -4.58 -17.97
CA ASP A 231 4.72 -3.12 -17.73
C ASP A 231 5.90 -2.43 -18.46
N GLN A 232 6.74 -3.20 -19.20
CA GLN A 232 8.10 -2.79 -19.59
C GLN A 232 8.47 -3.01 -21.07
N ASN A 233 7.51 -3.11 -21.99
CA ASN A 233 7.79 -3.47 -23.39
C ASN A 233 8.53 -2.40 -24.26
N ALA A 234 9.39 -1.56 -23.67
CA ALA A 234 10.33 -0.67 -24.37
C ALA A 234 11.78 -0.92 -23.89
N GLN A 235 12.70 -1.23 -24.80
CA GLN A 235 14.03 -1.80 -24.51
C GLN A 235 15.08 -0.85 -23.85
N ASP A 236 16.08 -1.49 -23.24
CA ASP A 236 17.40 -1.04 -22.72
C ASP A 236 17.51 0.03 -21.63
N LEU A 237 16.69 1.08 -21.63
CA LEU A 237 16.70 2.10 -20.58
C LEU A 237 15.95 1.70 -19.29
N PRO A 238 14.75 1.08 -19.34
CA PRO A 238 14.01 0.74 -18.12
C PRO A 238 14.68 -0.40 -17.36
N THR A 239 15.39 -1.30 -18.03
CA THR A 239 16.13 -2.40 -17.38
C THR A 239 17.29 -1.89 -16.50
N ARG A 240 18.03 -0.87 -16.97
CA ARG A 240 19.07 -0.22 -16.16
C ARG A 240 18.48 0.59 -15.01
N ALA A 241 17.35 1.28 -15.24
CA ALA A 241 16.64 1.99 -14.18
C ALA A 241 16.11 1.02 -13.12
N LYS A 242 15.59 -0.14 -13.51
CA LYS A 242 15.12 -1.22 -12.64
C LYS A 242 16.25 -1.77 -11.77
N LEU A 243 17.39 -2.12 -12.37
CA LEU A 243 18.58 -2.55 -11.64
C LEU A 243 19.13 -1.46 -10.71
N ALA A 244 19.07 -0.19 -11.13
CA ALA A 244 19.48 0.94 -10.29
C ALA A 244 18.54 1.13 -9.09
N VAL A 245 17.22 1.02 -9.29
CA VAL A 245 16.21 1.10 -8.22
C VAL A 245 16.36 -0.06 -7.25
N GLN A 246 16.52 -1.29 -7.75
CA GLN A 246 16.76 -2.47 -6.91
C GLN A 246 18.04 -2.31 -6.08
N ASN A 247 19.15 -1.90 -6.71
CA ASN A 247 20.41 -1.65 -6.02
C ASN A 247 20.31 -0.49 -5.02
N LEU A 248 19.54 0.57 -5.32
CA LEU A 248 19.35 1.70 -4.42
C LEU A 248 18.51 1.32 -3.19
N VAL A 249 17.43 0.56 -3.38
CA VAL A 249 16.59 0.05 -2.30
C VAL A 249 17.38 -0.92 -1.43
N GLN A 250 18.17 -1.81 -2.03
CA GLN A 250 19.02 -2.75 -1.28
C GLN A 250 20.17 -2.06 -0.53
N LYS A 251 20.82 -1.06 -1.14
CA LYS A 251 22.03 -0.44 -0.59
C LYS A 251 21.74 0.70 0.38
N VAL A 252 20.65 1.43 0.18
CA VAL A 252 20.31 2.66 0.93
C VAL A 252 19.08 2.48 1.82
N GLY A 253 18.28 1.43 1.61
CA GLY A 253 17.12 1.11 2.44
C GLY A 253 16.11 2.27 2.46
N PHE A 254 15.89 2.86 3.63
CA PHE A 254 14.90 3.93 3.87
C PHE A 254 15.03 5.12 2.91
N PHE A 255 16.24 5.65 2.69
CA PHE A 255 16.42 6.81 1.81
C PHE A 255 16.30 6.45 0.32
N GLY A 256 16.57 5.19 -0.05
CA GLY A 256 16.32 4.69 -1.41
C GLY A 256 14.83 4.64 -1.72
N ILE A 257 14.03 4.14 -0.77
CA ILE A 257 12.56 4.11 -0.87
C ILE A 257 12.00 5.53 -0.91
N LEU A 258 12.53 6.44 -0.10
CA LEU A 258 12.13 7.86 -0.09
C LEU A 258 12.37 8.50 -1.47
N ALA A 259 13.54 8.27 -2.07
CA ALA A 259 13.88 8.80 -3.38
C ALA A 259 12.93 8.24 -4.46
N CYS A 260 12.71 6.93 -4.49
CA CYS A 260 11.76 6.31 -5.42
C CYS A 260 10.32 6.80 -5.23
N ALA A 261 9.90 7.07 -3.99
CA ALA A 261 8.57 7.59 -3.69
C ALA A 261 8.36 9.06 -4.06
N SER A 262 9.46 9.81 -4.25
CA SER A 262 9.46 11.23 -4.60
C SER A 262 9.42 11.46 -6.12
N ILE A 263 9.63 10.42 -6.92
CA ILE A 263 9.71 10.44 -8.40
C ILE A 263 8.36 9.92 -8.98
N PRO A 264 7.97 10.19 -10.25
CA PRO A 264 6.72 9.75 -10.88
C PRO A 264 6.22 8.36 -10.48
N ASN A 265 4.88 8.24 -10.41
CA ASN A 265 4.15 7.09 -9.87
C ASN A 265 4.64 5.70 -10.32
N PRO A 266 5.04 5.45 -11.59
CA PRO A 266 5.56 4.14 -12.00
C PRO A 266 6.79 3.65 -11.21
N LEU A 267 7.63 4.57 -10.75
CA LEU A 267 8.80 4.24 -9.93
C LEU A 267 8.43 3.89 -8.49
N PHE A 268 7.32 4.43 -8.00
CA PHE A 268 6.77 4.04 -6.71
C PHE A 268 6.23 2.61 -6.76
N ASP A 269 5.43 2.29 -7.78
CA ASP A 269 4.81 0.97 -7.92
C ASP A 269 5.89 -0.12 -8.03
N LEU A 270 6.94 0.14 -8.84
CA LEU A 270 8.11 -0.73 -8.94
C LEU A 270 8.85 -0.88 -7.59
N ALA A 271 9.05 0.22 -6.86
CA ALA A 271 9.69 0.17 -5.56
C ALA A 271 8.82 -0.59 -4.53
N GLY A 272 7.50 -0.44 -4.58
CA GLY A 272 6.55 -1.17 -3.73
C GLY A 272 6.62 -2.67 -3.95
N ILE A 273 6.59 -3.09 -5.21
CA ILE A 273 6.75 -4.48 -5.63
C ILE A 273 8.09 -5.05 -5.14
N THR A 274 9.18 -4.31 -5.42
CA THR A 274 10.54 -4.71 -5.03
C THR A 274 10.70 -4.82 -3.51
N CYS A 275 10.17 -3.86 -2.75
CA CYS A 275 10.21 -3.85 -1.28
C CYS A 275 9.37 -4.97 -0.67
N GLY A 276 8.21 -5.29 -1.27
CA GLY A 276 7.37 -6.40 -0.87
C GLY A 276 8.09 -7.74 -1.07
N HIS A 277 8.71 -7.93 -2.24
CA HIS A 277 9.49 -9.12 -2.55
C HIS A 277 10.70 -9.31 -1.62
N PHE A 278 11.44 -8.24 -1.31
CA PHE A 278 12.57 -8.31 -0.37
C PHE A 278 12.16 -8.30 1.11
N LEU A 279 10.86 -8.37 1.43
CA LEU A 279 10.33 -8.44 2.80
C LEU A 279 10.78 -7.27 3.69
N VAL A 280 10.91 -6.06 3.11
CA VAL A 280 11.22 -4.85 3.87
C VAL A 280 10.13 -4.58 4.91
N PRO A 281 10.47 -4.21 6.16
CA PRO A 281 9.48 -3.92 7.19
C PRO A 281 8.51 -2.81 6.75
N PHE A 282 7.22 -3.03 7.01
CA PHE A 282 6.13 -2.15 6.61
C PHE A 282 6.35 -0.70 7.04
N TRP A 283 6.79 -0.47 8.28
CA TRP A 283 6.98 0.88 8.82
C TRP A 283 8.10 1.66 8.12
N THR A 284 9.15 0.97 7.66
CA THR A 284 10.25 1.60 6.91
C THR A 284 9.78 1.99 5.51
N PHE A 285 9.01 1.11 4.86
CA PHE A 285 8.40 1.41 3.57
C PHE A 285 7.36 2.53 3.69
N PHE A 286 6.34 2.35 4.53
CA PHE A 286 5.25 3.30 4.72
C PHE A 286 5.73 4.68 5.22
N GLY A 287 6.72 4.72 6.12
CA GLY A 287 7.30 5.98 6.57
C GLY A 287 8.02 6.73 5.46
N ALA A 288 8.82 6.03 4.66
CA ALA A 288 9.53 6.63 3.52
C ALA A 288 8.55 7.08 2.42
N THR A 289 7.49 6.32 2.15
CA THR A 289 6.48 6.67 1.16
C THR A 289 5.61 7.84 1.60
N LEU A 290 5.21 7.87 2.87
CA LEU A 290 4.46 8.99 3.45
C LEU A 290 5.28 10.28 3.39
N ILE A 291 6.55 10.26 3.77
CA ILE A 291 7.41 11.45 3.70
C ILE A 291 7.65 11.86 2.24
N GLY A 292 7.97 10.90 1.36
CA GLY A 292 8.19 11.16 -0.06
C GLY A 292 6.97 11.79 -0.74
N LYS A 293 5.75 11.30 -0.46
CA LYS A 293 4.54 11.81 -1.11
C LYS A 293 3.88 12.99 -0.41
N ALA A 294 3.79 12.98 0.92
CA ALA A 294 3.12 14.04 1.67
C ALA A 294 3.99 15.29 1.82
N ILE A 295 5.32 15.17 1.77
CA ILE A 295 6.26 16.29 1.96
C ILE A 295 6.96 16.61 0.65
N VAL A 296 7.74 15.67 0.09
CA VAL A 296 8.63 15.99 -1.06
C VAL A 296 7.84 16.22 -2.34
N LYS A 297 6.95 15.29 -2.71
CA LYS A 297 6.10 15.42 -3.90
C LYS A 297 5.18 16.63 -3.79
N MET A 298 4.64 16.91 -2.60
CA MET A 298 3.82 18.09 -2.36
C MET A 298 4.60 19.39 -2.62
N HIS A 299 5.79 19.55 -2.06
CA HIS A 299 6.60 20.75 -2.28
C HIS A 299 7.00 20.93 -3.75
N ILE A 300 7.36 19.85 -4.45
CA ILE A 300 7.71 19.90 -5.88
C ILE A 300 6.48 20.24 -6.74
N GLN A 301 5.35 19.58 -6.48
CA GLN A 301 4.10 19.74 -7.24
C GLN A 301 3.41 21.08 -6.98
N ALA A 302 3.45 21.57 -5.73
CA ALA A 302 2.98 22.90 -5.38
C ALA A 302 3.85 23.97 -6.05
N THR A 303 5.18 23.84 -6.02
CA THR A 303 6.09 24.80 -6.66
C THR A 303 5.92 24.79 -8.18
N CYS A 304 5.81 23.61 -8.81
CA CYS A 304 5.68 23.48 -10.26
C CYS A 304 4.32 23.96 -10.79
N ASN A 305 3.21 23.56 -10.15
CA ASN A 305 1.87 24.04 -10.52
C ASN A 305 1.72 25.55 -10.28
N PHE A 306 2.30 26.05 -9.20
CA PHE A 306 2.27 27.48 -8.91
C PHE A 306 3.12 28.29 -9.89
N VAL A 307 4.29 27.80 -10.34
CA VAL A 307 5.08 28.46 -11.40
C VAL A 307 4.30 28.51 -12.71
N LEU A 308 3.60 27.45 -13.08
CA LEU A 308 2.70 27.43 -14.25
C LEU A 308 1.57 28.46 -14.12
N TYR A 309 0.92 28.53 -12.95
CA TYR A 309 -0.18 29.45 -12.71
C TYR A 309 0.29 30.91 -12.61
N ALA A 310 1.43 31.16 -11.95
CA ALA A 310 2.06 32.48 -11.88
C ALA A 310 2.52 32.97 -13.26
N PHE A 311 3.01 32.08 -14.14
CA PHE A 311 3.27 32.41 -15.55
C PHE A 311 1.98 32.72 -16.31
N SER A 312 0.91 31.97 -16.06
CA SER A 312 -0.39 32.21 -16.70
C SER A 312 -1.02 33.54 -16.26
N LEU A 313 -0.95 33.90 -14.98
CA LEU A 313 -1.43 35.19 -14.45
C LEU A 313 -0.64 36.38 -15.01
N LYS A 314 0.65 36.20 -15.30
CA LYS A 314 1.52 37.23 -15.90
C LYS A 314 1.30 37.44 -17.40
N ILE A 315 0.56 36.54 -18.06
CA ILE A 315 0.19 36.66 -19.48
C ILE A 315 -1.16 37.37 -19.65
N TYR A 316 -1.99 37.40 -18.61
CA TYR A 316 -3.31 38.07 -18.62
C TYR A 316 -3.29 39.50 -18.02
N TYR A 317 -2.14 39.98 -17.56
CA TYR A 317 -1.85 41.38 -17.22
C TYR A 317 -0.78 41.93 -18.16
#